data_AF-A0A957P5C1-F1
#
_entry.id   AF-A0A957P5C1-F1
#
_cell.length_a   1.000
_cell.length_b   1.000
_cell.length_c   1.000
_cell.angle_alpha   90.00
_cell.angle_beta   90.00
_cell.angle_gamma   90.00
#
_symmetry.space_group_name_H-M   'P 1'
#
loop_
_entity.id
_entity.type
_entity.pdbx_description
1 polymer ?
#
loop_
_entity_poly.entity_id
_entity_poly.type
_entity_poly.pdbx_seq_one_letter_code
_entity_poly.pdbx_strand_id
1 'polypeptide(L)'
;MRDVQIPPVKIGPINKLLSPLALGSFIFGADAWRPAARAQLTATLQAALDHGITHFDTATGYGSGQSEELIGQFVGGRRDQIFLASKASIDEMDADLMYRRVEESLARLHVDMIDLYYIHWPRQGKDIRPMMEGLERARQAGKIGAIGVSNFSVANMEQVRQVGPIHAHQLAYNLFWRFAEAEVIPYCRQHNIAVVTYSSIAQGVLTGKFGRDPQLPSGDNRGRVVHFDADVWPHIYAGVEALKPLAQEVNRPLA
;
A
#
# COMPACT_ATOMS: atom_id res chain seq x y z
N MET A 1 -26.45 -0.64 16.18
CA MET A 1 -25.30 -1.03 15.32
C MET A 1 -24.49 -2.03 16.10
N ARG A 2 -24.06 -3.16 15.53
CA ARG A 2 -22.92 -3.85 16.13
C ARG A 2 -21.71 -3.02 15.74
N ASP A 3 -21.09 -2.36 16.71
CA ASP A 3 -19.77 -1.78 16.54
C ASP A 3 -18.84 -2.96 16.20
N VAL A 4 -18.55 -3.12 14.91
CA VAL A 4 -17.54 -4.08 14.49
C VAL A 4 -16.21 -3.47 14.92
N GLN A 5 -15.80 -3.75 16.15
CA GLN A 5 -14.43 -3.54 16.58
C GLN A 5 -13.55 -4.48 15.76
N ILE A 6 -13.01 -3.98 14.65
CA ILE A 6 -11.97 -4.69 13.94
C ILE A 6 -10.71 -4.57 14.81
N PRO A 7 -10.17 -5.70 15.30
CA PRO A 7 -9.05 -5.66 16.21
C PRO A 7 -7.83 -5.02 15.52
N PRO A 8 -7.00 -4.28 16.28
CA PRO A 8 -5.76 -3.76 15.75
C PRO A 8 -4.86 -4.90 15.23
N VAL A 9 -4.12 -4.60 14.16
CA VAL A 9 -3.22 -5.55 13.49
C VAL A 9 -1.80 -5.35 14.02
N LYS A 10 -1.02 -6.43 14.05
CA LYS A 10 0.42 -6.40 14.33
C LYS A 10 1.18 -6.92 13.12
N ILE A 11 2.25 -6.23 12.73
CA ILE A 11 3.15 -6.67 11.65
C ILE A 11 4.53 -6.93 12.24
N GLY A 12 5.03 -8.15 12.04
CA GLY A 12 6.38 -8.54 12.41
C GLY A 12 6.72 -8.30 13.88
N PRO A 13 8.00 -8.01 14.20
CA PRO A 13 8.49 -7.86 15.57
C PRO A 13 8.15 -6.49 16.19
N ILE A 14 7.48 -5.60 15.46
CA ILE A 14 7.25 -4.22 15.88
C ILE A 14 6.28 -4.20 17.06
N ASN A 15 6.68 -3.58 18.17
CA ASN A 15 5.82 -3.41 19.35
C ASN A 15 4.88 -2.20 19.21
N LYS A 16 4.21 -2.12 18.07
CA LYS A 16 3.22 -1.08 17.74
C LYS A 16 2.05 -1.74 17.02
N LEU A 17 0.86 -1.47 17.53
CA LEU A 17 -0.39 -1.89 16.91
C LEU A 17 -0.78 -0.88 15.83
N LEU A 18 -1.28 -1.38 14.70
CA LEU A 18 -1.77 -0.55 13.61
C LEU A 18 -3.28 -0.72 13.41
N SER A 19 -3.91 0.33 12.90
CA SER A 19 -5.29 0.28 12.45
C SER A 19 -5.46 -0.74 11.30
N PRO A 20 -6.61 -1.42 11.22
CA PRO A 20 -6.89 -2.38 10.15
C PRO A 20 -7.08 -1.72 8.77
N LEU A 21 -7.29 -0.40 8.75
CA LEU A 21 -7.28 0.43 7.57
C LEU A 21 -5.98 1.24 7.53
N ALA A 22 -5.41 1.42 6.34
CA ALA A 22 -4.25 2.25 6.11
C ALA A 22 -4.61 3.44 5.21
N LEU A 23 -3.99 4.59 5.47
CA LEU A 23 -4.04 5.72 4.55
C LEU A 23 -2.94 5.55 3.49
N GLY A 24 -3.34 5.25 2.26
CA GLY A 24 -2.44 5.25 1.11
C GLY A 24 -2.23 6.66 0.57
N SER A 25 -0.97 7.04 0.35
CA SER A 25 -0.59 8.41 -0.02
C SER A 25 -0.17 8.61 -1.48
N PHE A 26 -0.58 7.73 -2.39
CA PHE A 26 -0.23 7.88 -3.80
C PHE A 26 -0.66 9.23 -4.40
N ILE A 27 -1.77 9.82 -3.91
CA ILE A 27 -2.25 11.14 -4.38
C ILE A 27 -1.42 12.34 -3.88
N PHE A 28 -0.40 12.10 -3.07
CA PHE A 28 0.37 13.16 -2.39
C PHE A 28 1.60 13.58 -3.20
N GLY A 29 1.94 12.84 -4.26
CA GLY A 29 2.96 13.22 -5.23
C GLY A 29 2.40 14.13 -6.33
N ALA A 30 3.26 14.97 -6.94
CA ALA A 30 2.86 15.82 -8.07
C ALA A 30 2.39 15.04 -9.32
N ASP A 31 2.79 13.77 -9.45
CA ASP A 31 2.38 12.84 -10.51
C ASP A 31 1.08 12.07 -10.17
N ALA A 32 0.44 12.42 -9.05
CA ALA A 32 -0.85 11.87 -8.65
C ALA A 32 -1.90 11.99 -9.75
N TRP A 33 -2.85 11.05 -9.76
CA TRP A 33 -3.96 11.02 -10.71
C TRP A 33 -4.79 12.31 -10.72
N ARG A 34 -4.84 13.00 -9.57
CA ARG A 34 -5.41 14.32 -9.42
C ARG A 34 -4.55 15.09 -8.43
N PRO A 35 -3.89 16.18 -8.85
CA PRO A 35 -3.22 17.08 -7.93
C PRO A 35 -4.21 17.62 -6.90
N ALA A 36 -3.78 17.71 -5.64
CA ALA A 36 -4.53 18.32 -4.56
C ALA A 36 -3.69 19.42 -3.89
N ALA A 37 -4.34 20.44 -3.33
CA ALA A 37 -3.63 21.47 -2.61
C ALA A 37 -2.99 20.88 -1.34
N ARG A 38 -1.78 21.32 -0.99
CA ARG A 38 -1.04 20.82 0.19
C ARG A 38 -1.87 20.89 1.48
N ALA A 39 -2.64 21.96 1.68
CA ALA A 39 -3.54 22.10 2.83
C ALA A 39 -4.60 20.98 2.91
N GLN A 40 -5.14 20.54 1.77
CA GLN A 40 -6.11 19.44 1.71
C GLN A 40 -5.44 18.09 2.04
N LEU A 41 -4.22 17.87 1.55
CA LEU A 41 -3.44 16.67 1.86
C LEU A 41 -3.10 16.59 3.35
N THR A 42 -2.67 17.69 3.96
CA THR A 42 -2.42 17.77 5.40
C THR A 42 -3.70 17.57 6.22
N ALA A 43 -4.82 18.18 5.82
CA ALA A 43 -6.12 17.96 6.47
C ALA A 43 -6.57 16.49 6.37
N THR A 44 -6.28 15.82 5.25
CA THR A 44 -6.56 14.38 5.07
C THR A 44 -5.76 13.53 6.05
N LEU A 45 -4.46 13.83 6.25
CA LEU A 45 -3.62 13.13 7.24
C LEU A 45 -4.16 13.32 8.65
N GLN A 46 -4.55 14.55 9.01
CA GLN A 46 -5.11 14.86 10.32
C GLN A 46 -6.44 14.13 10.53
N ALA A 47 -7.35 14.18 9.58
CA ALA A 47 -8.64 13.48 9.66
C ALA A 47 -8.48 11.97 9.80
N ALA A 48 -7.52 11.35 9.08
CA ALA A 48 -7.23 9.94 9.23
C ALA A 48 -6.81 9.60 10.65
N LEU A 49 -5.88 10.39 11.23
CA LEU A 49 -5.40 10.18 12.60
C LEU A 49 -6.51 10.41 13.64
N ASP A 50 -7.31 11.47 13.48
CA ASP A 50 -8.44 11.80 14.37
C ASP A 50 -9.50 10.69 14.40
N HIS A 51 -9.64 9.94 13.30
CA HIS A 51 -10.51 8.77 13.18
C HIS A 51 -9.82 7.43 13.49
N GLY A 52 -8.62 7.46 14.08
CA GLY A 52 -7.93 6.26 14.58
C GLY A 52 -7.22 5.45 13.50
N ILE A 53 -7.01 5.99 12.29
CA ILE A 53 -6.11 5.41 11.31
C ILE A 53 -4.68 5.75 11.72
N THR A 54 -3.86 4.72 11.94
CA THR A 54 -2.47 4.86 12.39
C THR A 54 -1.47 4.32 11.37
N HIS A 55 -1.91 3.52 10.38
CA HIS A 55 -1.03 3.00 9.32
C HIS A 55 -0.97 3.96 8.12
N PHE A 56 0.18 4.60 7.92
CA PHE A 56 0.39 5.57 6.84
C PHE A 56 1.38 4.97 5.84
N ASP A 57 0.92 4.71 4.60
CA ASP A 57 1.71 4.08 3.54
C ASP A 57 2.12 5.11 2.48
N THR A 58 3.41 5.19 2.19
CA THR A 58 4.01 6.06 1.16
C THR A 58 5.06 5.33 0.32
N ALA A 59 5.70 6.04 -0.61
CA ALA A 59 6.76 5.50 -1.45
C ALA A 59 7.67 6.63 -1.95
N THR A 60 8.94 6.32 -2.15
CA THR A 60 9.87 7.21 -2.87
C THR A 60 9.37 7.53 -4.28
N GLY A 61 8.67 6.60 -4.92
CA GLY A 61 8.13 6.80 -6.27
C GLY A 61 6.98 7.81 -6.34
N TYR A 62 6.34 8.19 -5.23
CA TYR A 62 5.19 9.09 -5.23
C TYR A 62 5.66 10.54 -5.26
N GLY A 63 5.56 11.17 -6.43
CA GLY A 63 6.07 12.51 -6.69
C GLY A 63 7.59 12.61 -6.54
N SER A 64 8.33 11.54 -6.85
CA SER A 64 9.79 11.46 -6.67
C SER A 64 10.25 11.84 -5.24
N GLY A 65 9.49 11.44 -4.23
CA GLY A 65 9.79 11.67 -2.81
C GLY A 65 8.94 12.76 -2.15
N GLN A 66 8.18 13.56 -2.93
CA GLN A 66 7.31 14.62 -2.38
C GLN A 66 6.28 14.09 -1.37
N SER A 67 5.75 12.89 -1.58
CA SER A 67 4.83 12.26 -0.62
C SER A 67 5.53 12.00 0.73
N GLU A 68 6.78 11.52 0.70
CA GLU A 68 7.59 11.30 1.90
C GLU A 68 7.86 12.62 2.63
N GLU A 69 8.22 13.68 1.91
CA GLU A 69 8.47 15.01 2.50
C GLU A 69 7.22 15.58 3.20
N LEU A 70 6.06 15.47 2.56
CA LEU A 70 4.79 15.96 3.12
C LEU A 70 4.40 15.15 4.37
N ILE A 71 4.50 13.82 4.29
CA ILE A 71 4.22 12.95 5.44
C ILE A 71 5.22 13.21 6.56
N GLY A 72 6.50 13.39 6.28
CA GLY A 72 7.53 13.65 7.29
C GLY A 72 7.23 14.88 8.14
N GLN A 73 6.81 15.98 7.49
CA GLN A 73 6.37 17.20 8.18
C GLN A 73 5.15 16.97 9.07
N PHE A 74 4.22 16.12 8.64
CA PHE A 74 3.06 15.76 9.45
C PHE A 74 3.44 14.86 10.63
N VAL A 75 4.30 13.87 10.39
CA VAL A 75 4.71 12.84 11.35
C VAL A 75 5.37 13.46 12.57
N GLY A 76 6.32 14.39 12.41
CA GLY A 76 6.98 15.16 13.48
C GLY A 76 6.71 14.73 14.94
N GLY A 77 6.03 15.57 15.73
CA GLY A 77 5.67 15.29 17.13
C GLY A 77 4.58 14.21 17.34
N ARG A 78 4.18 13.50 16.29
CA ARG A 78 3.17 12.43 16.27
C ARG A 78 3.76 11.05 15.96
N ARG A 79 5.09 10.92 15.91
CA ARG A 79 5.79 9.68 15.51
C ARG A 79 5.32 8.42 16.24
N ASP A 80 5.05 8.52 17.53
CA ASP A 80 4.62 7.39 18.36
C ASP A 80 3.20 6.91 18.04
N GLN A 81 2.36 7.79 17.48
CA GLN A 81 0.98 7.49 17.11
C GLN A 81 0.87 6.84 15.73
N ILE A 82 1.93 6.94 14.91
CA ILE A 82 1.92 6.55 13.50
C ILE A 82 2.75 5.29 13.30
N PHE A 83 2.17 4.31 12.62
CA PHE A 83 2.86 3.20 11.98
C PHE A 83 3.17 3.62 10.54
N LEU A 84 4.44 3.96 10.28
CA LEU A 84 4.91 4.54 9.04
C LEU A 84 5.49 3.46 8.13
N ALA A 85 4.94 3.35 6.92
CA ALA A 85 5.42 2.46 5.89
C ALA A 85 5.91 3.23 4.66
N SER A 86 7.08 2.85 4.14
CA SER A 86 7.57 3.35 2.85
C SER A 86 8.11 2.22 1.97
N LYS A 87 8.43 2.54 0.73
CA LYS A 87 8.88 1.58 -0.27
C LYS A 87 9.72 2.25 -1.35
N ALA A 88 10.68 1.50 -1.88
CA ALA A 88 11.47 1.90 -3.03
C ALA A 88 11.49 0.80 -4.10
N SER A 89 11.67 1.25 -5.35
CA SER A 89 11.96 0.37 -6.47
C SER A 89 13.34 0.75 -7.00
N ILE A 90 14.22 -0.24 -7.16
CA ILE A 90 15.55 -0.06 -7.79
C ILE A 90 15.69 -1.07 -8.93
N ASP A 91 16.34 -0.66 -10.03
CA ASP A 91 16.52 -1.51 -11.21
C ASP A 91 17.79 -2.35 -11.12
N GLU A 92 18.79 -1.82 -10.42
CA GLU A 92 20.04 -2.46 -10.05
C GLU A 92 19.81 -3.34 -8.82
N MET A 93 20.11 -4.64 -8.92
CA MET A 93 20.01 -5.57 -7.79
C MET A 93 21.23 -5.41 -6.90
N ASP A 94 21.24 -4.31 -6.13
CA ASP A 94 22.38 -3.87 -5.36
C ASP A 94 21.99 -3.57 -3.91
N ALA A 95 22.69 -4.21 -2.97
CA ALA A 95 22.42 -4.11 -1.54
C ALA A 95 22.76 -2.73 -0.97
N ASP A 96 23.88 -2.11 -1.40
CA ASP A 96 24.30 -0.79 -0.94
C ASP A 96 23.36 0.30 -1.46
N LEU A 97 22.88 0.16 -2.70
CA LEU A 97 21.88 1.05 -3.25
C LEU A 97 20.56 0.93 -2.49
N MET A 98 20.06 -0.29 -2.22
CA MET A 98 18.83 -0.45 -1.43
C MET A 98 18.98 0.14 -0.03
N TYR A 99 20.10 -0.11 0.64
CA TYR A 99 20.39 0.49 1.94
C TYR A 99 20.38 2.02 1.88
N ARG A 100 21.04 2.63 0.88
CA ARG A 100 21.01 4.08 0.67
C ARG A 100 19.60 4.61 0.39
N ARG A 101 18.75 3.88 -0.35
CA ARG A 101 17.33 4.29 -0.56
C ARG A 101 16.55 4.38 0.75
N VAL A 102 16.83 3.50 1.71
CA VAL A 102 16.26 3.62 3.05
C VAL A 102 16.74 4.89 3.74
N GLU A 103 18.04 5.19 3.69
CA GLU A 103 18.60 6.42 4.30
C GLU A 103 18.03 7.70 3.70
N GLU A 104 17.88 7.74 2.38
CA GLU A 104 17.26 8.87 1.68
C GLU A 104 15.79 9.06 2.09
N SER A 105 15.06 7.94 2.29
CA SER A 105 13.67 7.98 2.74
C SER A 105 13.55 8.48 4.17
N LEU A 106 14.44 8.03 5.07
CA LEU A 106 14.54 8.54 6.45
C LEU A 106 14.78 10.05 6.47
N ALA A 107 15.69 10.54 5.60
CA ALA A 107 16.00 11.95 5.48
C ALA A 107 14.79 12.78 5.02
N ARG A 108 14.06 12.33 4.00
CA ARG A 108 12.82 13.00 3.53
C ARG A 108 11.71 12.98 4.57
N LEU A 109 11.58 11.88 5.30
CA LEU A 109 10.57 11.71 6.35
C LEU A 109 10.94 12.42 7.66
N HIS A 110 12.19 12.85 7.83
CA HIS A 110 12.71 13.41 9.07
C HIS A 110 12.48 12.50 10.29
N VAL A 111 12.75 11.20 10.13
CA VAL A 111 12.64 10.19 11.21
C VAL A 111 13.90 9.34 11.29
N ASP A 112 14.20 8.82 12.49
CA ASP A 112 15.34 7.92 12.69
C ASP A 112 15.04 6.48 12.28
N MET A 113 13.76 6.10 12.24
CA MET A 113 13.31 4.74 11.92
C MET A 113 11.94 4.73 11.22
N ILE A 114 11.82 3.94 10.15
CA ILE A 114 10.56 3.63 9.44
C ILE A 114 10.04 2.27 9.94
N ASP A 115 8.77 2.21 10.38
CA ASP A 115 8.24 0.98 10.99
C ASP A 115 8.29 -0.21 10.00
N LEU A 116 7.87 0.00 8.75
CA LEU A 116 7.87 -1.04 7.71
C LEU A 116 8.41 -0.51 6.38
N TYR A 117 9.38 -1.22 5.78
CA TYR A 117 9.93 -0.84 4.49
C TYR A 117 9.78 -1.95 3.47
N TYR A 118 9.21 -1.63 2.29
CA TYR A 118 8.98 -2.61 1.24
C TYR A 118 9.97 -2.54 0.09
N ILE A 119 10.29 -3.70 -0.47
CA ILE A 119 10.66 -3.80 -1.88
C ILE A 119 9.40 -3.58 -2.72
N HIS A 120 9.33 -2.50 -3.50
CA HIS A 120 8.09 -2.09 -4.18
C HIS A 120 7.70 -3.02 -5.35
N TRP A 121 8.67 -3.52 -6.11
CA TRP A 121 8.43 -4.42 -7.23
C TRP A 121 9.59 -5.40 -7.40
N PRO A 122 9.33 -6.67 -7.72
CA PRO A 122 10.39 -7.60 -8.11
C PRO A 122 10.93 -7.19 -9.49
N ARG A 123 12.14 -7.64 -9.82
CA ARG A 123 12.68 -7.54 -11.18
C ARG A 123 12.70 -8.92 -11.81
N GLN A 124 11.77 -9.14 -12.74
CA GLN A 124 11.63 -10.41 -13.43
C GLN A 124 12.93 -10.80 -14.13
N GLY A 125 13.31 -12.07 -14.00
CA GLY A 125 14.55 -12.61 -14.56
C GLY A 125 15.85 -12.15 -13.88
N LYS A 126 15.79 -11.39 -12.78
CA LYS A 126 16.96 -10.99 -12.00
C LYS A 126 17.00 -11.68 -10.64
N ASP A 127 18.19 -11.81 -10.08
CA ASP A 127 18.36 -12.20 -8.69
C ASP A 127 18.05 -11.03 -7.75
N ILE A 128 16.93 -11.11 -7.03
CA ILE A 128 16.44 -10.06 -6.12
C ILE A 128 17.02 -10.15 -4.70
N ARG A 129 17.84 -11.17 -4.40
CA ARG A 129 18.47 -11.36 -3.08
C ARG A 129 19.24 -10.13 -2.59
N PRO A 130 20.05 -9.42 -3.42
CA PRO A 130 20.76 -8.23 -2.97
C PRO A 130 19.86 -7.11 -2.43
N MET A 131 18.63 -6.95 -2.98
CA MET A 131 17.68 -5.98 -2.43
C MET A 131 17.28 -6.33 -1.00
N MET A 132 17.07 -7.62 -0.71
CA MET A 132 16.78 -8.10 0.64
C MET A 132 17.99 -7.94 1.57
N GLU A 133 19.21 -8.18 1.09
CA GLU A 133 20.45 -7.95 1.86
C GLU A 133 20.55 -6.49 2.33
N GLY A 134 20.26 -5.53 1.44
CA GLY A 134 20.24 -4.11 1.79
C GLY A 134 19.20 -3.75 2.85
N LEU A 135 17.98 -4.30 2.76
CA LEU A 135 16.94 -4.09 3.78
C LEU A 135 17.28 -4.76 5.11
N GLU A 136 17.86 -5.96 5.08
CA GLU A 136 18.26 -6.67 6.30
C GLU A 136 19.37 -5.92 7.03
N ARG A 137 20.35 -5.35 6.29
CA ARG A 137 21.35 -4.43 6.86
C ARG A 137 20.71 -3.21 7.49
N ALA A 138 19.72 -2.58 6.83
CA ALA A 138 19.01 -1.44 7.39
C ALA A 138 18.22 -1.81 8.67
N ARG A 139 17.61 -2.99 8.70
CA ARG A 139 16.89 -3.51 9.87
C ARG A 139 17.84 -3.75 11.04
N GLN A 140 18.98 -4.38 10.79
CA GLN A 140 20.03 -4.62 11.80
C GLN A 140 20.61 -3.31 12.34
N ALA A 141 20.72 -2.28 11.50
CA ALA A 141 21.15 -0.94 11.90
C ALA A 141 20.05 -0.13 12.64
N GLY A 142 18.85 -0.69 12.87
CA GLY A 142 17.73 -0.03 13.54
C GLY A 142 17.02 1.04 12.70
N LYS A 143 17.32 1.13 11.40
CA LYS A 143 16.74 2.11 10.47
C LYS A 143 15.35 1.76 10.01
N ILE A 144 15.01 0.46 10.03
CA ILE A 144 13.66 -0.03 9.76
C ILE A 144 13.26 -1.08 10.79
N GLY A 145 11.97 -1.11 11.16
CA GLY A 145 11.45 -2.07 12.14
C GLY A 145 11.14 -3.45 11.53
N ALA A 146 10.58 -3.46 10.32
CA ALA A 146 10.24 -4.66 9.58
C ALA A 146 10.46 -4.48 8.07
N ILE A 147 10.61 -5.63 7.41
CA ILE A 147 10.75 -5.76 5.97
C ILE A 147 9.46 -6.29 5.36
N GLY A 148 9.00 -5.66 4.29
CA GLY A 148 7.93 -6.15 3.43
C GLY A 148 8.35 -6.32 1.97
N VAL A 149 7.51 -6.99 1.20
CA VAL A 149 7.60 -7.09 -0.26
C VAL A 149 6.28 -6.66 -0.89
N SER A 150 6.31 -6.20 -2.13
CA SER A 150 5.10 -5.80 -2.86
C SER A 150 5.12 -6.36 -4.27
N ASN A 151 3.98 -6.90 -4.71
CA ASN A 151 3.80 -7.50 -6.04
C ASN A 151 4.66 -8.74 -6.33
N PHE A 152 5.11 -9.46 -5.29
CA PHE A 152 5.92 -10.67 -5.43
C PHE A 152 5.07 -11.91 -5.71
N SER A 153 5.56 -12.81 -6.57
CA SER A 153 5.08 -14.20 -6.64
C SER A 153 5.60 -15.03 -5.47
N VAL A 154 5.09 -16.27 -5.32
CA VAL A 154 5.63 -17.23 -4.36
C VAL A 154 7.11 -17.51 -4.61
N ALA A 155 7.51 -17.69 -5.88
CA ALA A 155 8.91 -17.91 -6.24
C ALA A 155 9.81 -16.73 -5.86
N ASN A 156 9.34 -15.49 -6.03
CA ASN A 156 10.10 -14.31 -5.60
C ASN A 156 10.24 -14.27 -4.07
N MET A 157 9.17 -14.60 -3.32
CA MET A 157 9.24 -14.65 -1.85
C MET A 157 10.22 -15.74 -1.37
N GLU A 158 10.15 -16.94 -1.93
CA GLU A 158 11.09 -18.03 -1.60
C GLU A 158 12.55 -17.63 -1.84
N GLN A 159 12.82 -16.92 -2.94
CA GLN A 159 14.16 -16.46 -3.26
C GLN A 159 14.72 -15.49 -2.19
N VAL A 160 13.95 -14.45 -1.80
CA VAL A 160 14.46 -13.47 -0.83
C VAL A 160 14.43 -13.98 0.61
N ARG A 161 13.56 -14.96 0.93
CA ARG A 161 13.53 -15.60 2.25
C ARG A 161 14.76 -16.43 2.57
N GLN A 162 15.59 -16.75 1.56
CA GLN A 162 16.92 -17.32 1.77
C GLN A 162 17.88 -16.33 2.44
N VAL A 163 17.59 -15.01 2.38
CA VAL A 163 18.42 -13.94 2.91
C VAL A 163 17.85 -13.36 4.19
N GLY A 164 16.56 -13.03 4.20
CA GLY A 164 15.94 -12.29 5.30
C GLY A 164 14.44 -12.54 5.44
N PRO A 165 13.86 -12.18 6.60
CA PRO A 165 12.44 -12.39 6.86
C PRO A 165 11.56 -11.48 6.00
N ILE A 166 10.37 -11.97 5.68
CA ILE A 166 9.27 -11.15 5.14
C ILE A 166 8.22 -11.03 6.23
N HIS A 167 7.86 -9.81 6.61
CA HIS A 167 6.84 -9.56 7.64
C HIS A 167 5.50 -9.14 7.05
N ALA A 168 5.52 -8.54 5.85
CA ALA A 168 4.32 -8.14 5.13
C ALA A 168 4.47 -8.32 3.61
N HIS A 169 3.37 -8.66 2.95
CA HIS A 169 3.22 -8.62 1.50
C HIS A 169 2.12 -7.62 1.13
N GLN A 170 2.47 -6.62 0.32
CA GLN A 170 1.53 -5.67 -0.23
C GLN A 170 1.09 -6.07 -1.66
N LEU A 171 -0.21 -6.28 -1.88
CA LEU A 171 -0.73 -6.83 -3.14
C LEU A 171 -2.06 -6.21 -3.58
N ALA A 172 -2.34 -6.26 -4.89
CA ALA A 172 -3.64 -5.86 -5.43
C ALA A 172 -4.70 -6.89 -5.03
N TYR A 173 -5.78 -6.43 -4.39
CA TYR A 173 -6.90 -7.27 -4.05
C TYR A 173 -8.19 -6.48 -3.90
N ASN A 174 -9.24 -6.92 -4.59
CA ASN A 174 -10.61 -6.41 -4.44
C ASN A 174 -11.60 -7.43 -5.03
N LEU A 175 -12.90 -7.15 -4.97
CA LEU A 175 -13.94 -8.08 -5.43
C LEU A 175 -13.81 -8.50 -6.90
N PHE A 176 -13.19 -7.67 -7.76
CA PHE A 176 -12.96 -7.96 -9.18
C PHE A 176 -11.54 -8.41 -9.50
N TRP A 177 -10.61 -8.36 -8.53
CA TRP A 177 -9.21 -8.74 -8.70
C TRP A 177 -8.78 -9.69 -7.57
N ARG A 178 -8.97 -10.99 -7.80
CA ARG A 178 -8.84 -12.05 -6.78
C ARG A 178 -7.73 -13.07 -7.06
N PHE A 179 -6.86 -12.81 -8.06
CA PHE A 179 -5.78 -13.72 -8.46
C PHE A 179 -4.87 -14.16 -7.30
N ALA A 180 -4.65 -13.27 -6.32
CA ALA A 180 -3.82 -13.57 -5.16
C ALA A 180 -4.38 -14.69 -4.26
N GLU A 181 -5.67 -15.02 -4.35
CA GLU A 181 -6.30 -16.11 -3.58
C GLU A 181 -5.78 -17.48 -3.99
N ALA A 182 -5.32 -17.65 -5.24
CA ALA A 182 -4.88 -18.95 -5.73
C ALA A 182 -3.62 -19.46 -5.03
N GLU A 183 -2.65 -18.57 -4.80
CA GLU A 183 -1.32 -18.98 -4.31
C GLU A 183 -0.72 -18.00 -3.29
N VAL A 184 -0.72 -16.69 -3.57
CA VAL A 184 0.01 -15.70 -2.75
C VAL A 184 -0.59 -15.53 -1.35
N ILE A 185 -1.92 -15.40 -1.22
CA ILE A 185 -2.59 -15.27 0.08
C ILE A 185 -2.45 -16.57 0.92
N PRO A 186 -2.69 -17.77 0.36
CA PRO A 186 -2.41 -19.03 1.06
C PRO A 186 -0.97 -19.12 1.57
N TYR A 187 0.00 -18.78 0.73
CA TYR A 187 1.41 -18.76 1.09
C TYR A 187 1.70 -17.79 2.24
N CYS A 188 1.20 -16.56 2.16
CA CYS A 188 1.39 -15.56 3.22
C CYS A 188 0.81 -16.05 4.55
N ARG A 189 -0.37 -16.67 4.53
CA ARG A 189 -0.99 -17.27 5.72
C ARG A 189 -0.14 -18.39 6.30
N GLN A 190 0.36 -19.31 5.48
CA GLN A 190 1.20 -20.43 5.92
C GLN A 190 2.50 -19.96 6.59
N HIS A 191 3.05 -18.83 6.14
CA HIS A 191 4.32 -18.30 6.63
C HIS A 191 4.19 -17.12 7.61
N ASN A 192 2.98 -16.85 8.12
CA ASN A 192 2.70 -15.73 9.04
C ASN A 192 3.15 -14.35 8.48
N ILE A 193 2.99 -14.15 7.18
CA ILE A 193 3.25 -12.89 6.49
C ILE A 193 1.95 -12.09 6.45
N ALA A 194 1.95 -10.87 6.98
CA ALA A 194 0.77 -10.01 6.96
C ALA A 194 0.43 -9.59 5.51
N VAL A 195 -0.84 -9.59 5.14
CA VAL A 195 -1.28 -9.11 3.82
C VAL A 195 -1.79 -7.68 3.94
N VAL A 196 -1.24 -6.78 3.13
CA VAL A 196 -1.69 -5.38 3.01
C VAL A 196 -2.23 -5.19 1.60
N THR A 197 -3.54 -4.96 1.46
CA THR A 197 -4.15 -4.86 0.13
C THR A 197 -4.15 -3.42 -0.37
N TYR A 198 -3.81 -3.21 -1.64
CA TYR A 198 -4.05 -1.94 -2.32
C TYR A 198 -5.12 -2.09 -3.40
N SER A 199 -5.64 -0.95 -3.88
CA SER A 199 -6.76 -0.90 -4.83
C SER A 199 -8.02 -1.64 -4.34
N SER A 200 -8.28 -1.62 -3.02
CA SER A 200 -9.40 -2.33 -2.39
C SER A 200 -10.78 -1.89 -2.89
N ILE A 201 -10.89 -0.64 -3.36
CA ILE A 201 -12.11 -0.07 -3.97
C ILE A 201 -12.07 -0.05 -5.51
N ALA A 202 -11.16 -0.83 -6.12
CA ALA A 202 -10.99 -0.95 -7.58
C ALA A 202 -10.96 0.41 -8.30
N GLN A 203 -10.05 1.30 -7.89
CA GLN A 203 -9.93 2.65 -8.48
C GLN A 203 -11.23 3.50 -8.44
N GLY A 204 -12.09 3.20 -7.46
CA GLY A 204 -13.37 3.84 -7.24
C GLY A 204 -14.56 3.11 -7.88
N VAL A 205 -14.35 2.05 -8.65
CA VAL A 205 -15.43 1.26 -9.29
C VAL A 205 -16.40 0.74 -8.23
N LEU A 206 -15.87 0.20 -7.14
CA LEU A 206 -16.66 -0.37 -6.05
C LEU A 206 -17.39 0.66 -5.17
N THR A 207 -17.28 1.96 -5.48
CA THR A 207 -18.09 2.99 -4.81
C THR A 207 -19.50 3.09 -5.37
N GLY A 208 -19.76 2.48 -6.53
CA GLY A 208 -21.07 2.56 -7.19
C GLY A 208 -21.39 3.91 -7.84
N LYS A 209 -20.42 4.83 -7.90
CA LYS A 209 -20.61 6.19 -8.44
C LYS A 209 -20.68 6.29 -9.95
N PHE A 210 -20.20 5.27 -10.67
CA PHE A 210 -20.18 5.28 -12.13
C PHE A 210 -21.48 4.72 -12.68
N GLY A 211 -22.01 5.37 -13.72
CA GLY A 211 -23.18 4.88 -14.45
C GLY A 211 -22.82 3.80 -15.47
N ARG A 212 -23.83 3.38 -16.23
CA ARG A 212 -23.67 2.41 -17.33
C ARG A 212 -22.60 2.82 -18.34
N ASP A 213 -22.45 4.14 -18.51
CA ASP A 213 -21.34 4.76 -19.22
C ASP A 213 -20.52 5.58 -18.21
N PRO A 214 -19.27 5.20 -17.91
CA PRO A 214 -18.50 5.78 -16.81
C PRO A 214 -17.92 7.17 -17.15
N GLN A 215 -17.93 7.58 -18.42
CA GLN A 215 -17.52 8.92 -18.92
C GLN A 215 -16.31 9.50 -18.19
N LEU A 216 -15.15 8.86 -18.37
CA LEU A 216 -13.90 9.31 -17.75
C LEU A 216 -13.42 10.63 -18.40
N PRO A 217 -12.89 11.58 -17.61
CA PRO A 217 -12.23 12.76 -18.17
C PRO A 217 -11.10 12.40 -19.12
N SER A 218 -10.87 13.23 -20.14
CA SER A 218 -9.72 13.08 -21.02
C SER A 218 -8.41 13.09 -20.23
N GLY A 219 -7.51 12.13 -20.52
CA GLY A 219 -6.24 11.97 -19.82
C GLY A 219 -6.31 11.28 -18.46
N ASP A 220 -7.49 10.81 -18.03
CA ASP A 220 -7.63 10.07 -16.78
C ASP A 220 -6.96 8.69 -16.88
N ASN A 221 -6.02 8.40 -15.97
CA ASN A 221 -5.26 7.15 -15.95
C ASN A 221 -6.15 5.90 -15.81
N ARG A 222 -7.38 6.04 -15.29
CA ARG A 222 -8.33 4.91 -15.18
C ARG A 222 -8.71 4.33 -16.54
N GLY A 223 -8.66 5.12 -17.62
CA GLY A 223 -8.90 4.62 -18.98
C GLY A 223 -7.88 3.58 -19.46
N ARG A 224 -6.77 3.39 -18.73
CA ARG A 224 -5.75 2.36 -19.01
C ARG A 224 -5.89 1.12 -18.13
N VAL A 225 -6.83 1.12 -17.17
CA VAL A 225 -7.04 0.01 -16.25
C VAL A 225 -8.09 -0.91 -16.81
N VAL A 226 -7.86 -2.22 -16.74
CA VAL A 226 -8.75 -3.26 -17.30
C VAL A 226 -10.21 -3.13 -16.84
N HIS A 227 -10.46 -2.60 -15.64
CA HIS A 227 -11.81 -2.40 -15.14
C HIS A 227 -12.64 -1.44 -16.00
N PHE A 228 -12.01 -0.47 -16.68
CA PHE A 228 -12.68 0.53 -17.53
C PHE A 228 -12.53 0.24 -19.03
N ASP A 229 -12.01 -0.93 -19.39
CA ASP A 229 -11.99 -1.40 -20.77
C ASP A 229 -13.43 -1.53 -21.30
N ALA A 230 -13.66 -1.15 -22.56
CA ALA A 230 -15.00 -1.08 -23.13
C ALA A 230 -15.70 -2.45 -23.21
N ASP A 231 -14.94 -3.52 -23.40
CA ASP A 231 -15.47 -4.89 -23.48
C ASP A 231 -15.67 -5.48 -22.08
N VAL A 232 -14.92 -5.01 -21.08
CA VAL A 232 -14.98 -5.49 -19.70
C VAL A 232 -16.01 -4.72 -18.86
N TRP A 233 -16.18 -3.41 -19.10
CA TRP A 233 -17.02 -2.52 -18.29
C TRP A 233 -18.46 -3.01 -18.11
N PRO A 234 -19.18 -3.54 -19.13
CA PRO A 234 -20.55 -4.02 -18.94
C PRO A 234 -20.67 -5.10 -17.85
N HIS A 235 -19.66 -5.97 -17.72
CA HIS A 235 -19.60 -7.01 -16.70
C HIS A 235 -19.30 -6.43 -15.31
N ILE A 236 -18.37 -5.48 -15.24
CA ILE A 236 -18.03 -4.76 -14.01
C ILE A 236 -19.24 -3.99 -13.48
N TYR A 237 -19.90 -3.23 -14.34
CA TYR A 237 -21.10 -2.47 -13.99
C TYR A 237 -22.21 -3.38 -13.47
N ALA A 238 -22.50 -4.48 -14.18
CA ALA A 238 -23.51 -5.45 -13.73
C ALA A 238 -23.17 -6.04 -12.35
N GLY A 239 -21.89 -6.36 -12.10
CA GLY A 239 -21.41 -6.82 -10.80
C GLY A 239 -21.62 -5.78 -9.69
N VAL A 240 -21.29 -4.51 -9.95
CA VAL A 240 -21.50 -3.41 -8.99
C VAL A 240 -22.99 -3.21 -8.69
N GLU A 241 -23.86 -3.22 -9.71
CA GLU A 241 -25.31 -3.09 -9.51
C GLU A 241 -25.87 -4.24 -8.66
N ALA A 242 -25.38 -5.47 -8.88
CA ALA A 242 -25.79 -6.63 -8.09
C ALA A 242 -25.38 -6.55 -6.61
N LEU A 243 -24.35 -5.77 -6.27
CA LEU A 243 -23.94 -5.55 -4.87
C LEU A 243 -24.78 -4.50 -4.15
N LYS A 244 -25.45 -3.59 -4.87
CA LYS A 244 -26.21 -2.49 -4.26
C LYS A 244 -27.35 -2.96 -3.34
N PRO A 245 -28.19 -3.95 -3.73
CA PRO A 245 -29.22 -4.49 -2.84
C PRO A 245 -28.63 -5.08 -1.55
N LEU A 246 -27.50 -5.79 -1.63
CA LEU A 246 -26.83 -6.37 -0.47
C LEU A 246 -26.37 -5.30 0.53
N ALA A 247 -25.84 -4.18 0.02
CA ALA A 247 -25.45 -3.04 0.87
C ALA A 247 -26.67 -2.39 1.56
N GLN A 248 -27.80 -2.30 0.85
CA GLN A 248 -29.06 -1.79 1.40
C GLN A 248 -29.63 -2.71 2.49
N GLU A 249 -29.59 -4.03 2.29
CA GLU A 249 -30.06 -5.02 3.27
C GLU A 249 -29.34 -4.89 4.62
N VAL A 250 -28.05 -4.55 4.61
CA VAL A 250 -27.25 -4.35 5.83
C VAL A 250 -27.18 -2.89 6.30
N ASN A 251 -27.92 -1.98 5.64
CA ASN A 251 -27.95 -0.54 5.90
C ASN A 251 -26.53 0.09 5.95
N ARG A 252 -25.71 -0.19 4.93
CA ARG A 252 -24.36 0.38 4.76
C ARG A 252 -24.18 0.93 3.34
N PRO A 253 -23.29 1.93 3.15
CA PRO A 253 -22.86 2.30 1.81
C PRO A 253 -22.09 1.14 1.18
N LEU A 254 -21.99 1.14 -0.15
CA LEU A 254 -21.27 0.10 -0.89
C LEU A 254 -19.75 0.12 -0.61
N ALA A 255 -19.19 1.32 -0.39
CA ALA A 255 -17.81 1.56 0.01
C ALA A 255 -17.73 2.79 0.92
#